data_AF-A0A0G0HAH1-F1
#
_entry.id   AF-A0A0G0HAH1-F1
#
_cell.length_a   1.000
_cell.length_b   1.000
_cell.length_c   1.000
_cell.angle_alpha   90.00
_cell.angle_beta   90.00
_cell.angle_gamma   90.00
#
_symmetry.space_group_name_H-M   'P 1'
#
loop_
_entity.id
_entity.type
_entity.pdbx_description
1 polymer ?
#
loop_
_entity_poly.entity_id
_entity_poly.type
_entity_poly.pdbx_seq_one_letter_code
_entity_poly.pdbx_strand_id
1 'polypeptide(L)'
;MGSYIELNDTLQITAEQGFPEDILNLSKHQSDPINLEDVSEKIFEFQNKPKARLYHLPPNRCFLVQNINGKWLYWGKIIMIEQTISSNIDGAQTTSGKYKIIEIYDPEYQIQITKHETSEGLGYF
;
A
#
# COMPACT_ATOMS: atom_id res chain seq x y z
N MET A 1 -26.41 -14.60 -11.31
CA MET A 1 -25.49 -14.79 -10.17
C MET A 1 -24.26 -13.93 -10.43
N GLY A 2 -23.77 -13.20 -9.44
CA GLY A 2 -22.61 -12.32 -9.56
C GLY A 2 -21.78 -12.33 -8.28
N SER A 3 -20.53 -11.90 -8.37
CA SER A 3 -19.59 -11.78 -7.26
C SER A 3 -19.20 -10.32 -7.03
N TYR A 4 -18.79 -9.99 -5.81
CA TYR A 4 -18.28 -8.68 -5.47
C TYR A 4 -16.77 -8.63 -5.73
N ILE A 5 -16.33 -7.59 -6.46
CA ILE A 5 -14.93 -7.22 -6.58
C ILE A 5 -14.82 -5.77 -6.14
N GLU A 6 -13.91 -5.50 -5.22
CA GLU A 6 -13.61 -4.14 -4.76
C GLU A 6 -12.56 -3.53 -5.70
N LEU A 7 -12.83 -2.34 -6.26
CA LEU A 7 -11.85 -1.60 -7.04
C LEU A 7 -11.14 -0.62 -6.11
N ASN A 8 -9.81 -0.65 -6.09
CA ASN A 8 -9.02 0.17 -5.19
C ASN A 8 -7.94 0.93 -5.96
N ASP A 9 -7.78 2.20 -5.63
CA ASP A 9 -6.64 3.03 -6.04
C ASP A 9 -5.57 3.10 -4.93
N THR A 10 -5.81 2.49 -3.78
CA THR A 10 -4.97 2.58 -2.59
C THR A 10 -4.60 1.18 -2.09
N LEU A 11 -3.32 0.83 -2.19
CA LEU A 11 -2.76 -0.37 -1.58
C LEU A 11 -2.43 -0.07 -0.11
N GLN A 12 -3.42 -0.31 0.74
CA GLN A 12 -3.27 -0.29 2.19
C GLN A 12 -2.82 -1.68 2.67
N ILE A 13 -1.66 -1.83 3.30
CA ILE A 13 -1.14 -3.13 3.77
C ILE A 13 -0.41 -3.00 5.11
N THR A 14 -0.40 -4.08 5.90
CA THR A 14 0.38 -4.20 7.14
C THR A 14 1.76 -4.82 6.88
N ALA A 15 2.65 -4.82 7.87
CA ALA A 15 3.93 -5.51 7.79
C ALA A 15 3.77 -7.01 7.48
N GLU A 16 2.81 -7.70 8.12
CA GLU A 16 2.57 -9.13 7.86
C GLU A 16 2.03 -9.40 6.46
N GLN A 17 1.43 -8.39 5.82
CA GLN A 17 0.94 -8.46 4.44
C GLN A 17 2.01 -8.11 3.41
N GLY A 18 3.25 -7.83 3.81
CA GLY A 18 4.37 -7.54 2.91
C GLY A 18 4.75 -6.07 2.78
N PHE A 19 4.32 -5.20 3.72
CA PHE A 19 4.84 -3.83 3.75
C PHE A 19 6.33 -3.83 4.15
N PRO A 20 7.23 -3.17 3.37
CA PRO A 20 8.68 -3.23 3.59
C PRO A 20 9.14 -2.28 4.71
N GLU A 21 8.77 -2.58 5.96
CA GLU A 21 9.08 -1.73 7.13
C GLU A 21 10.58 -1.58 7.43
N ASP A 22 11.40 -2.56 7.00
CA ASP A 22 12.85 -2.51 7.13
C ASP A 22 13.47 -1.34 6.37
N ILE A 23 12.85 -0.99 5.23
CA ILE A 23 13.26 0.10 4.35
C ILE A 23 12.45 1.35 4.67
N LEU A 24 11.12 1.24 4.63
CA LEU A 24 10.19 2.34 4.89
C LEU A 24 9.90 2.46 6.39
N ASN A 25 10.91 2.94 7.11
CA ASN A 25 10.83 3.17 8.55
C ASN A 25 10.54 4.64 8.87
N LEU A 26 9.45 4.91 9.58
CA LEU A 26 9.00 6.28 9.88
C LEU A 26 10.06 7.08 10.67
N SER A 27 10.67 6.48 11.69
CA SER A 27 11.67 7.17 12.51
C SER A 27 12.91 7.55 11.70
N LYS A 28 13.38 6.65 10.82
CA LYS A 28 14.49 6.95 9.90
C LYS A 28 14.09 8.06 8.93
N HIS A 29 12.93 7.93 8.30
CA HIS A 29 12.42 8.87 7.31
C HIS A 29 12.28 10.30 7.87
N GLN A 30 11.90 10.45 9.14
CA GLN A 30 11.84 11.76 9.81
C GLN A 30 13.21 12.40 10.06
N SER A 31 14.25 11.61 10.32
CA SER A 31 15.61 12.12 10.56
C SER A 31 16.45 12.26 9.29
N ASP A 32 16.29 11.34 8.35
CA ASP A 32 17.01 11.22 7.09
C ASP A 32 16.03 10.72 6.02
N PRO A 33 15.44 11.64 5.24
CA PRO A 33 14.39 11.29 4.27
C PRO A 33 14.84 10.25 3.26
N ILE A 34 14.10 9.14 3.24
CA ILE A 34 14.28 8.05 2.27
C ILE A 34 14.03 8.58 0.86
N ASN A 35 14.96 8.32 -0.04
CA ASN A 35 14.86 8.74 -1.43
C ASN A 35 14.27 7.63 -2.31
N LEU A 36 13.69 8.02 -3.43
CA LEU A 36 13.15 7.07 -4.39
C LEU A 36 14.22 6.09 -4.90
N GLU A 37 15.47 6.52 -5.00
CA GLU A 37 16.61 5.72 -5.48
C GLU A 37 16.85 4.46 -4.63
N ASP A 38 16.48 4.48 -3.34
CA ASP A 38 16.66 3.34 -2.42
C ASP A 38 15.68 2.18 -2.69
N VAL A 39 14.60 2.49 -3.42
CA VAL A 39 13.46 1.59 -3.67
C VAL A 39 13.10 1.43 -5.15
N SER A 40 13.60 2.29 -6.04
CA SER A 40 13.17 2.37 -7.44
C SER A 40 13.53 1.15 -8.29
N GLU A 41 14.49 0.33 -7.89
CA GLU A 41 14.86 -0.89 -8.63
C GLU A 41 14.28 -2.17 -8.01
N LYS A 42 13.49 -2.04 -6.94
CA LYS A 42 12.94 -3.18 -6.19
C LYS A 42 11.50 -3.44 -6.59
N ILE A 43 11.17 -4.73 -6.68
CA ILE A 43 9.79 -5.21 -6.77
C ILE A 43 9.40 -5.71 -5.39
N PHE A 44 8.28 -5.21 -4.89
CA PHE A 44 7.73 -5.60 -3.61
C PHE A 44 6.53 -6.52 -3.84
N GLU A 45 6.26 -7.39 -2.87
CA GLU A 45 5.13 -8.31 -2.93
C GLU A 45 4.22 -8.08 -1.74
N PHE A 46 2.91 -8.13 -1.95
CA PHE A 46 1.93 -8.17 -0.88
C PHE A 46 1.10 -9.44 -0.98
N GLN A 47 0.63 -9.91 0.18
CA GLN A 47 -0.08 -11.18 0.25
C GLN A 47 -1.29 -11.11 1.17
N ASN A 48 -2.25 -12.01 0.91
CA ASN A 48 -3.36 -12.33 1.81
C ASN A 48 -4.24 -11.11 2.17
N LYS A 49 -4.39 -10.16 1.24
CA LYS A 49 -5.29 -9.02 1.41
C LYS A 49 -6.73 -9.53 1.29
N PRO A 50 -7.61 -9.39 2.30
CA PRO A 50 -8.85 -10.19 2.38
C PRO A 50 -9.94 -9.67 1.45
N LYS A 51 -10.71 -10.53 0.79
CA LYS A 51 -11.65 -10.24 -0.32
C LYS A 51 -10.96 -10.14 -1.69
N ALA A 52 -11.77 -10.28 -2.73
CA ALA A 52 -11.38 -10.00 -4.11
C ALA A 52 -11.24 -8.48 -4.33
N ARG A 53 -10.02 -8.05 -4.64
CA ARG A 53 -9.70 -6.66 -4.98
C ARG A 53 -9.05 -6.58 -6.35
N LEU A 54 -9.30 -5.48 -7.04
CA LEU A 54 -8.58 -5.11 -8.24
C LEU A 54 -8.02 -3.71 -8.06
N TYR A 55 -6.69 -3.62 -8.12
CA TYR A 55 -5.95 -2.38 -8.18
C TYR A 55 -5.78 -1.93 -9.63
N HIS A 56 -5.63 -0.63 -9.84
CA HIS A 56 -5.34 -0.11 -11.16
C HIS A 56 -3.95 -0.58 -11.64
N LEU A 57 -3.93 -1.22 -12.80
CA LEU A 57 -2.72 -1.65 -13.51
C LEU A 57 -2.06 -0.46 -14.25
N PRO A 58 -0.80 -0.58 -14.70
CA PRO A 58 -0.13 0.49 -15.43
C PRO A 58 -0.94 0.84 -16.69
N PRO A 59 -0.98 2.13 -17.09
CA PRO A 59 -0.16 3.25 -16.62
C PRO A 59 -0.68 3.96 -15.37
N ASN A 60 -1.76 3.49 -14.75
CA ASN A 60 -2.36 4.16 -13.60
C ASN A 60 -1.57 3.86 -12.33
N ARG A 61 -1.31 4.90 -11.53
CA ARG A 61 -0.75 4.77 -10.18
C ARG A 61 -1.80 4.35 -9.16
N CYS A 62 -1.34 3.64 -8.12
CA CYS A 62 -2.06 3.49 -6.85
C CYS A 62 -1.27 4.17 -5.72
N PHE A 63 -1.91 4.47 -4.60
CA PHE A 63 -1.24 4.96 -3.39
C PHE A 63 -0.70 3.80 -2.56
N LEU A 64 0.47 3.98 -1.95
CA LEU A 64 1.00 3.07 -0.95
C LEU A 64 0.68 3.61 0.45
N VAL A 65 -0.05 2.80 1.21
CA VAL A 65 -0.45 3.15 2.58
C VAL A 65 -0.07 2.02 3.51
N GLN A 66 0.65 2.35 4.58
CA GLN A 66 0.92 1.44 5.67
C GLN A 66 -0.25 1.47 6.65
N ASN A 67 -0.70 0.31 7.08
CA ASN A 67 -1.64 0.18 8.18
C ASN A 67 -0.92 -0.25 9.44
N ILE A 68 -0.93 0.64 10.43
CA ILE A 68 -0.35 0.46 11.74
C ILE A 68 -1.49 0.42 12.74
N ASN A 69 -1.90 -0.78 13.16
CA ASN A 69 -2.97 -1.00 14.15
C ASN A 69 -4.30 -0.29 13.80
N GLY A 70 -4.69 -0.33 12.53
CA GLY A 70 -5.91 0.31 12.03
C GLY A 70 -5.72 1.77 11.63
N LYS A 71 -4.55 2.36 11.88
CA LYS A 71 -4.20 3.72 11.46
C LYS A 71 -3.46 3.71 10.13
N TRP A 72 -3.77 4.67 9.28
CA TRP A 72 -3.27 4.76 7.91
C TRP A 72 -2.17 5.81 7.85
N LEU A 73 -1.04 5.42 7.27
CA LEU A 73 0.10 6.28 7.00
C LEU A 73 0.43 6.20 5.51
N TYR A 74 0.29 7.31 4.79
CA TYR A 74 0.61 7.37 3.37
C TYR A 74 2.13 7.42 3.19
N TRP A 75 2.65 6.73 2.18
CA TRP A 75 4.09 6.68 1.90
C TRP A 75 4.46 7.21 0.53
N GLY A 76 3.56 7.08 -0.44
CA GLY A 76 3.88 7.47 -1.80
C GLY A 76 2.96 6.84 -2.83
N LYS A 77 3.49 6.69 -4.04
CA LYS A 77 2.78 6.14 -5.20
C LYS A 77 3.48 4.90 -5.71
N ILE A 78 2.67 3.95 -6.16
CA ILE A 78 3.11 2.69 -6.71
C ILE A 78 2.48 2.45 -8.08
N ILE A 79 3.11 1.57 -8.83
CA ILE A 79 2.50 0.90 -9.98
C ILE A 79 2.30 -0.56 -9.59
N MET A 80 1.08 -1.05 -9.77
CA MET A 80 0.77 -2.47 -9.61
C MET A 80 1.33 -3.22 -10.83
N ILE A 81 2.18 -4.22 -10.62
CA ILE A 81 2.77 -5.04 -11.69
C ILE A 81 1.89 -6.27 -11.94
N GLU A 82 1.49 -6.93 -10.87
CA GLU A 82 0.73 -8.18 -10.89
C GLU A 82 -0.23 -8.21 -9.72
N GLN A 83 -1.39 -8.82 -9.92
CA GLN A 83 -2.32 -9.13 -8.84
C GLN A 83 -3.10 -10.40 -9.18
N THR A 84 -3.34 -11.22 -8.17
CA THR A 84 -4.04 -12.50 -8.27
C THR A 84 -5.08 -12.58 -7.17
N ILE A 85 -6.32 -12.88 -7.56
CA ILE A 85 -7.41 -13.20 -6.64
C ILE A 85 -7.49 -14.71 -6.51
N SER A 86 -7.32 -15.20 -5.28
CA SER A 86 -7.42 -16.62 -4.93
C SER A 86 -8.63 -16.85 -4.03
N SER A 87 -9.21 -18.05 -4.07
CA SER A 87 -10.25 -18.49 -3.13
C SER A 87 -9.74 -19.67 -2.32
N ASN A 88 -10.00 -19.67 -1.02
CA ASN A 88 -9.74 -20.83 -0.17
C ASN A 88 -10.90 -21.83 -0.21
N ILE A 89 -10.75 -22.96 0.49
CA ILE A 89 -11.75 -24.04 0.49
C ILE A 89 -13.10 -23.61 1.08
N ASP A 90 -13.08 -22.61 1.97
CA ASP A 90 -14.26 -22.03 2.62
C ASP A 90 -14.93 -20.96 1.75
N GLY A 91 -14.43 -20.72 0.53
CA GLY A 91 -14.94 -19.71 -0.39
C GLY A 91 -14.52 -18.28 -0.05
N ALA A 92 -13.69 -18.07 0.98
CA ALA A 92 -13.11 -16.78 1.27
C ALA A 92 -12.04 -16.41 0.23
N GLN A 93 -12.16 -15.21 -0.31
CA GLN A 93 -11.25 -14.70 -1.33
C GLN A 93 -10.11 -13.89 -0.69
N THR A 94 -8.93 -13.95 -1.28
CA THR A 94 -7.79 -13.09 -0.96
C THR A 94 -7.17 -12.56 -2.23
N THR A 95 -6.50 -11.40 -2.12
CA THR A 95 -5.75 -10.77 -3.19
C THR A 95 -4.30 -10.65 -2.78
N SER A 96 -3.41 -11.08 -3.65
CA SER A 96 -1.95 -10.95 -3.51
C SER A 96 -1.39 -10.36 -4.79
N GLY A 97 -0.18 -9.81 -4.77
CA GLY A 97 0.38 -9.19 -5.97
C GLY A 97 1.76 -8.62 -5.77
N LYS A 98 2.26 -7.98 -6.83
CA LYS A 98 3.56 -7.34 -6.89
C LYS A 98 3.43 -5.90 -7.31
N TYR A 99 4.21 -5.01 -6.70
CA TYR A 99 4.18 -3.59 -6.99
C TYR A 99 5.58 -2.99 -7.02
N LYS A 100 5.69 -1.85 -7.72
CA LYS A 100 6.89 -1.02 -7.77
C LYS A 100 6.58 0.34 -7.17
N ILE A 101 7.45 0.82 -6.31
CA ILE A 101 7.37 2.20 -5.79
C ILE A 101 7.92 3.14 -6.86
N ILE A 102 7.15 4.17 -7.18
CA ILE A 102 7.52 5.19 -8.19
C ILE A 102 7.66 6.59 -7.60
N GLU A 103 7.18 6.80 -6.38
CA GLU A 103 7.29 8.07 -5.65
C GLU A 103 7.26 7.76 -4.16
N ILE A 104 8.12 8.42 -3.39
CA ILE A 104 8.10 8.46 -1.93
C ILE A 104 7.88 9.92 -1.53
N TYR A 105 6.96 10.14 -0.60
CA TYR A 105 6.67 11.47 -0.08
C TYR A 105 7.76 11.90 0.89
N ASP A 106 8.11 13.18 0.89
CA ASP A 106 8.92 13.77 1.95
C ASP A 106 8.13 13.80 3.27
N PRO A 107 8.80 13.87 4.44
CA PRO A 107 8.13 13.76 5.73
C PRO A 107 7.06 14.82 5.98
N GLU A 108 7.26 16.05 5.50
CA GLU A 108 6.30 17.13 5.70
C GLU A 108 5.04 16.88 4.88
N TYR A 109 5.20 16.56 3.59
CA TYR A 109 4.08 16.20 2.73
C TYR A 109 3.39 14.92 3.19
N GLN A 110 4.13 13.93 3.69
CA GLN A 110 3.59 12.69 4.24
C GLN A 110 2.57 12.95 5.37
N ILE A 111 2.89 13.88 6.27
CA ILE A 111 1.98 14.28 7.36
C ILE A 111 0.75 14.95 6.78
N GLN A 112 0.91 15.91 5.86
CA GLN A 112 -0.19 16.66 5.28
C GLN A 112 -1.16 15.74 4.52
N ILE A 113 -0.64 14.90 3.63
CA ILE A 113 -1.48 14.00 2.84
C ILE A 113 -2.17 12.96 3.71
N THR A 114 -1.48 12.43 4.73
CA THR A 114 -2.11 11.49 5.67
C THR A 114 -3.28 12.17 6.40
N LYS A 115 -3.14 13.43 6.84
CA LYS A 115 -4.22 14.15 7.53
C LYS A 115 -5.39 14.52 6.61
N HIS A 116 -5.13 14.79 5.33
CA HIS A 116 -6.17 15.25 4.40
C HIS A 116 -6.89 14.12 3.65
N GLU A 117 -6.20 13.01 3.36
CA GLU A 117 -6.78 11.89 2.60
C GLU A 117 -7.40 10.82 3.49
N THR A 118 -6.99 10.72 4.77
CA THR A 118 -7.59 9.76 5.69
C THR A 118 -8.89 10.31 6.28
N SER A 119 -9.86 9.41 6.50
CA SER A 119 -11.06 9.77 7.23
C SER A 119 -10.75 10.09 8.69
N GLU A 120 -11.61 10.88 9.32
CA GLU A 120 -11.45 11.28 10.72
C GLU A 120 -11.25 10.07 11.63
N GLY A 121 -10.17 10.10 12.43
CA GLY A 121 -9.82 9.01 13.34
C GLY A 121 -9.09 7.82 12.70
N LEU A 122 -8.85 7.80 11.38
CA LEU A 122 -8.06 6.75 10.71
C LEU A 122 -6.63 7.18 10.39
N GLY A 123 -6.32 8.48 10.38
CA GLY A 123 -4.94 8.96 10.22
C GLY A 123 -4.01 8.50 11.34
N TYR A 124 -2.76 8.20 10.97
CA TYR A 124 -1.69 7.88 11.93
C TYR A 124 -1.28 9.09 12.79
N PHE A 125 -1.40 10.31 12.25
CA PHE A 125 -1.08 11.57 12.91
C PHE A 125 -2.28 12.23 13.59
#